data_AF-A0A259R3D3-F1
#
_entry.id   AF-A0A259R3D3-F1
#
_cell.length_a   1.000
_cell.length_b   1.000
_cell.length_c   1.000
_cell.angle_alpha   90.00
_cell.angle_beta   90.00
_cell.angle_gamma   90.00
#
_symmetry.space_group_name_H-M   'P 1'
#
loop_
_entity.id
_entity.type
_entity.pdbx_description
1 polymer ?
#
loop_
_entity_poly.entity_id
_entity_poly.type
_entity_poly.pdbx_seq_one_letter_code
_entity_poly.pdbx_strand_id
1 'polypeptide(L)'
;MANAAVGRGAEVHWHLRGLQQMAVPLLKYFHNSRAQSHARATLAYSRLIAHATEEHAPLIEAAGAEDLVRRDGFRFFFRSVRAFDDALLRARDLQARFGVRHAPEDGAALARAEPALRLRLAGAVHWLDPWAIRDPGALVQRYAALFVARGGRILLGDAATLQPAGAGWSVLCEAGRIDAGQAVLATGPWTDGLIRKLGYRYPLFLKRGYHQHYPSAAVDLPLLDAERGYVLAPMRRGLRLTTGAEFAP
;
A
#
# COMPACT_ATOMS: atom_id res chain seq x y z
N MET A 1 -7.83 14.17 13.55
CA MET A 1 -9.19 14.18 12.96
C MET A 1 -9.67 15.57 12.53
N ALA A 2 -9.55 16.62 13.36
CA ALA A 2 -10.02 17.97 13.00
C ALA A 2 -9.38 18.53 11.72
N ASN A 3 -8.07 18.38 11.52
CA ASN A 3 -7.39 18.88 10.32
C ASN A 3 -7.80 18.15 9.03
N ALA A 4 -8.07 16.83 9.11
CA ALA A 4 -8.60 16.05 7.99
C ALA A 4 -10.06 16.44 7.65
N ALA A 5 -10.87 16.72 8.69
CA ALA A 5 -12.25 17.18 8.53
C ALA A 5 -12.34 18.56 7.86
N VAL A 6 -11.33 19.42 8.00
CA VAL A 6 -11.28 20.75 7.38
C VAL A 6 -10.41 20.77 6.10
N GLY A 7 -9.86 19.62 5.68
CA GLY A 7 -9.03 19.51 4.47
C GLY A 7 -7.69 20.27 4.53
N ARG A 8 -7.20 20.58 5.75
CA ARG A 8 -5.98 21.36 5.98
C ARG A 8 -4.73 20.52 6.28
N GLY A 9 -4.83 19.19 6.17
CA GLY A 9 -3.71 18.26 6.38
C GLY A 9 -3.38 17.48 5.11
N ALA A 10 -2.13 17.05 4.95
CA ALA A 10 -1.67 16.27 3.79
C ALA A 10 -2.21 14.82 3.76
N GLU A 11 -2.93 14.40 4.82
CA GLU A 11 -3.41 13.03 4.99
C GLU A 11 -4.67 12.71 4.16
N VAL A 12 -5.57 13.69 4.03
CA VAL A 12 -6.85 13.54 3.33
C VAL A 12 -7.32 14.88 2.76
N HIS A 13 -7.47 14.93 1.44
CA HIS A 13 -8.25 15.95 0.72
C HIS A 13 -9.58 15.37 0.24
N TRP A 14 -10.64 16.16 0.22
CA TRP A 14 -11.95 15.70 -0.21
C TRP A 14 -12.73 16.80 -0.93
N HIS A 15 -13.56 16.40 -1.89
CA HIS A 15 -14.48 17.27 -2.60
C HIS A 15 -15.91 16.92 -2.17
N LEU A 16 -16.77 17.93 -1.96
CA LEU A 16 -18.13 17.71 -1.47
C LEU A 16 -18.94 16.75 -2.38
N ARG A 17 -18.81 16.89 -3.70
CA ARG A 17 -19.44 15.98 -4.68
C ARG A 17 -18.90 14.54 -4.57
N GLY A 18 -17.59 14.38 -4.33
CA GLY A 18 -16.99 13.07 -4.09
C GLY A 18 -17.56 12.42 -2.82
N LEU A 19 -17.65 13.19 -1.72
CA LEU A 19 -18.23 12.69 -0.47
C LEU A 19 -19.70 12.27 -0.62
N GLN A 20 -20.50 13.02 -1.38
CA GLN A 20 -21.90 12.66 -1.64
C GLN A 20 -22.03 11.33 -2.38
N GLN A 21 -21.24 11.11 -3.44
CA GLN A 21 -21.24 9.86 -4.19
C GLN A 21 -20.72 8.67 -3.35
N MET A 22 -19.84 8.95 -2.39
CA MET A 22 -19.22 7.95 -1.52
C MET A 22 -19.89 7.81 -0.15
N ALA A 23 -21.01 8.49 0.11
CA ALA A 23 -21.60 8.56 1.45
C ALA A 23 -21.94 7.17 2.03
N VAL A 24 -22.60 6.32 1.25
CA VAL A 24 -22.99 4.97 1.69
C VAL A 24 -21.75 4.07 1.94
N PRO A 25 -20.78 3.96 1.00
CA PRO A 25 -19.53 3.25 1.26
C PRO A 25 -18.74 3.79 2.47
N LEU A 26 -18.68 5.12 2.65
CA LEU A 26 -17.98 5.75 3.77
C LEU A 26 -18.68 5.48 5.11
N LEU A 27 -20.01 5.48 5.16
CA LEU A 27 -20.77 5.09 6.34
C LEU A 27 -20.53 3.62 6.71
N LYS A 28 -20.51 2.73 5.72
CA LYS A 28 -20.17 1.32 5.92
C LYS A 28 -18.72 1.17 6.41
N TYR A 29 -17.78 1.91 5.83
CA TYR A 29 -16.38 1.93 6.27
C TYR A 29 -16.26 2.40 7.73
N PHE A 30 -16.93 3.50 8.08
CA PHE A 30 -16.95 4.03 9.45
C PHE A 30 -17.53 3.01 10.44
N HIS A 31 -18.66 2.39 10.11
CA HIS A 31 -19.27 1.35 10.95
C HIS A 31 -18.34 0.15 11.16
N ASN A 32 -17.67 -0.31 10.10
CA ASN A 32 -16.71 -1.42 10.18
C ASN A 32 -15.38 -1.04 10.84
N SER A 33 -15.08 0.26 10.97
CA SER A 33 -13.90 0.78 11.67
C SER A 33 -14.09 0.91 13.19
N ARG A 34 -15.26 0.55 13.73
CA ARG A 34 -15.50 0.46 15.18
C ARG A 34 -14.54 -0.57 15.82
N ALA A 35 -14.11 -0.30 17.06
CA ALA A 35 -13.04 -1.06 17.73
C ALA A 35 -13.19 -2.59 17.63
N GLN A 36 -14.38 -3.14 17.89
CA GLN A 36 -14.62 -4.58 17.82
C GLN A 36 -14.52 -5.15 16.39
N SER A 37 -15.11 -4.47 15.41
CA SER A 37 -15.04 -4.87 14.00
C SER A 37 -13.61 -4.73 13.45
N HIS A 38 -12.94 -3.64 13.80
CA HIS A 38 -11.54 -3.42 13.47
C HIS A 38 -10.64 -4.49 14.08
N ALA A 39 -10.85 -4.88 15.33
CA ALA A 39 -10.07 -5.94 15.99
C ALA A 39 -10.23 -7.30 15.29
N ARG A 40 -11.47 -7.67 14.93
CA ARG A 40 -11.74 -8.89 14.15
C ARG A 40 -11.05 -8.86 12.78
N ALA A 41 -11.16 -7.74 12.07
CA ALA A 41 -10.49 -7.56 10.78
C ALA A 41 -8.97 -7.64 10.95
N THR A 42 -8.41 -6.97 11.95
CA THR A 42 -6.97 -6.99 12.23
C THR A 42 -6.44 -8.41 12.41
N LEU A 43 -7.16 -9.27 13.15
CA LEU A 43 -6.76 -10.67 13.35
C LEU A 43 -6.79 -11.48 12.04
N ALA A 44 -7.77 -11.25 11.18
CA ALA A 44 -7.85 -11.94 9.90
C ALA A 44 -6.75 -11.46 8.93
N TYR A 45 -6.57 -10.14 8.80
CA TYR A 45 -5.59 -9.55 7.90
C TYR A 45 -4.16 -9.76 8.36
N SER A 46 -3.87 -9.80 9.67
CA SER A 46 -2.50 -10.02 10.16
C SER A 46 -1.94 -11.36 9.68
N ARG A 47 -2.78 -12.40 9.60
CA ARG A 47 -2.38 -13.73 9.08
C ARG A 47 -2.02 -13.68 7.60
N LEU A 48 -2.78 -12.94 6.79
CA LEU A 48 -2.47 -12.78 5.37
C LEU A 48 -1.21 -11.93 5.15
N ILE A 49 -1.08 -10.85 5.92
CA ILE A 49 0.05 -9.91 5.80
C ILE A 49 1.36 -10.55 6.27
N ALA A 50 1.34 -11.41 7.30
CA ALA A 50 2.53 -12.06 7.83
C ALA A 50 3.29 -12.86 6.77
N HIS A 51 2.58 -13.44 5.79
CA HIS A 51 3.17 -14.22 4.71
C HIS A 51 3.62 -13.37 3.51
N ALA A 52 3.31 -12.07 3.47
CA ALA A 52 3.50 -11.27 2.26
C ALA A 52 4.98 -11.24 1.81
N THR A 53 5.93 -11.09 2.73
CA THR A 53 7.36 -11.08 2.39
C THR A 53 7.87 -12.48 2.03
N GLU A 54 7.47 -13.50 2.78
CA GLU A 54 7.84 -14.90 2.54
C GLU A 54 7.35 -15.40 1.17
N GLU A 55 6.10 -15.10 0.81
CA GLU A 55 5.50 -15.48 -0.49
C GLU A 55 6.08 -14.67 -1.65
N HIS A 56 6.51 -13.43 -1.40
CA HIS A 56 7.20 -12.64 -2.42
C HIS A 56 8.64 -13.09 -2.66
N ALA A 57 9.33 -13.63 -1.64
CA ALA A 57 10.73 -14.05 -1.72
C ALA A 57 11.05 -14.93 -2.94
N PRO A 58 10.37 -16.08 -3.16
CA PRO A 58 10.67 -16.96 -4.30
C PRO A 58 10.37 -16.30 -5.66
N LEU A 59 9.41 -15.38 -5.72
CA LEU A 59 9.11 -14.65 -6.95
C LEU A 59 10.18 -13.59 -7.25
N ILE A 60 10.68 -12.88 -6.23
CA ILE A 60 11.77 -11.91 -6.35
C ILE A 60 13.03 -12.62 -6.84
N GLU A 61 13.39 -13.73 -6.21
CA GLU A 61 14.56 -14.53 -6.58
C GLU A 61 14.45 -15.03 -8.02
N ALA A 62 13.33 -15.69 -8.35
CA ALA A 62 13.12 -16.23 -9.69
C ALA A 62 13.06 -15.16 -10.78
N ALA A 63 12.60 -13.95 -10.46
CA ALA A 63 12.58 -12.81 -11.39
C ALA A 63 13.93 -12.07 -11.47
N GLY A 64 14.94 -12.53 -10.71
CA GLY A 64 16.23 -11.88 -10.59
C GLY A 64 16.10 -10.45 -10.08
N ALA A 65 15.16 -10.18 -9.17
CA ALA A 65 14.74 -8.84 -8.74
C ALA A 65 15.32 -8.38 -7.40
N GLU A 66 16.30 -9.11 -6.86
CA GLU A 66 16.91 -8.85 -5.55
C GLU A 66 17.55 -7.45 -5.45
N ASP A 67 18.11 -6.91 -6.53
CA ASP A 67 18.66 -5.55 -6.58
C ASP A 67 17.60 -4.46 -6.34
N LEU A 68 16.32 -4.76 -6.44
CA LEU A 68 15.24 -3.79 -6.21
C LEU A 68 14.80 -3.70 -4.75
N VAL A 69 15.19 -4.67 -3.91
CA VAL A 69 14.66 -4.86 -2.57
C VAL A 69 15.60 -4.28 -1.52
N ARG A 70 15.03 -3.62 -0.50
CA ARG A 70 15.68 -3.30 0.77
C ARG A 70 14.89 -3.98 1.88
N ARG A 71 15.57 -4.78 2.70
CA ARG A 71 14.95 -5.58 3.78
C ARG A 71 15.20 -5.00 5.17
N ASP A 72 15.75 -3.78 5.20
CA ASP A 72 16.12 -3.10 6.43
C ASP A 72 14.93 -2.43 7.12
N GLY A 73 13.71 -2.53 6.58
CA GLY A 73 12.50 -2.04 7.24
C GLY A 73 12.03 -0.65 6.81
N PHE A 74 11.26 -0.03 7.70
CA PHE A 74 10.52 1.22 7.50
C PHE A 74 10.44 2.00 8.81
N ARG A 75 10.70 3.31 8.82
CA ARG A 75 10.65 4.13 10.06
C ARG A 75 9.42 5.01 10.11
N PHE A 76 8.80 5.09 11.28
CA PHE A 76 7.81 6.10 11.62
C PHE A 76 8.52 7.09 12.55
N PHE A 77 8.76 8.32 12.11
CA PHE A 77 9.36 9.33 12.98
C PHE A 77 8.31 10.26 13.59
N PHE A 78 8.67 10.81 14.73
CA PHE A 78 7.82 11.67 15.54
C PHE A 78 8.56 12.95 15.89
N ARG A 79 7.86 14.07 15.81
CA ARG A 79 8.32 15.41 16.17
C ARG A 79 8.07 15.66 17.65
N SER A 80 6.96 15.16 18.19
CA SER A 80 6.61 15.29 19.61
C SER A 80 6.97 14.06 20.43
N VAL A 81 7.49 14.28 21.64
CA VAL A 81 7.84 13.21 22.59
C VAL A 81 6.61 12.39 22.97
N ARG A 82 5.49 13.06 23.24
CA ARG A 82 4.23 12.39 23.56
C ARG A 82 3.78 11.43 22.46
N ALA A 83 3.79 11.86 21.19
CA ALA A 83 3.38 10.98 20.10
C ALA A 83 4.35 9.80 19.93
N PHE A 84 5.65 10.02 20.18
CA PHE A 84 6.64 8.96 20.16
C PHE A 84 6.37 7.92 21.27
N ASP A 85 6.16 8.36 22.51
CA ASP A 85 5.88 7.47 23.65
C ASP A 85 4.60 6.64 23.42
N ASP A 86 3.53 7.29 22.95
CA ASP A 86 2.28 6.62 22.59
C ASP A 86 2.50 5.56 21.49
N ALA A 87 3.33 5.86 20.50
CA ALA A 87 3.67 4.94 19.43
C ALA A 87 4.51 3.75 19.90
N LEU A 88 5.42 3.95 20.86
CA LEU A 88 6.19 2.86 21.47
C LEU A 88 5.30 1.89 22.25
N LEU A 89 4.33 2.40 23.01
CA LEU A 89 3.35 1.55 23.69
C LEU A 89 2.56 0.70 22.68
N ARG A 90 2.13 1.33 21.57
CA ARG A 90 1.44 0.61 20.50
C ARG A 90 2.33 -0.42 19.80
N ALA A 91 3.60 -0.12 19.59
CA ALA A 91 4.54 -1.03 18.95
C ALA A 91 4.80 -2.28 19.81
N ARG A 92 4.89 -2.11 21.13
CA ARG A 92 4.96 -3.23 22.09
C ARG A 92 3.71 -4.10 22.06
N ASP A 93 2.51 -3.51 21.99
CA ASP A 93 1.25 -4.27 21.85
C ASP A 93 1.23 -5.09 20.55
N LEU A 94 1.63 -4.47 19.43
CA LEU A 94 1.67 -5.15 18.12
C LEU A 94 2.70 -6.28 18.09
N GLN A 95 3.86 -6.10 18.71
CA GLN A 95 4.85 -7.16 18.86
C GLN A 95 4.30 -8.30 19.70
N ALA A 96 3.71 -8.00 20.87
CA ALA A 96 3.19 -9.02 21.79
C ALA A 96 2.06 -9.86 21.18
N ARG A 97 1.19 -9.23 20.37
CA ARG A 97 -0.01 -9.87 19.83
C ARG A 97 0.21 -10.52 18.46
N PHE A 98 1.08 -9.96 17.64
CA PHE A 98 1.22 -10.34 16.23
C PHE A 98 2.67 -10.60 15.81
N GLY A 99 3.64 -10.48 16.71
CA GLY A 99 5.05 -10.72 16.40
C GLY A 99 5.71 -9.64 15.55
N VAL A 100 5.05 -8.50 15.32
CA VAL A 100 5.60 -7.40 14.49
C VAL A 100 6.81 -6.79 15.20
N ARG A 101 7.99 -6.99 14.62
CA ARG A 101 9.27 -6.57 15.21
C ARG A 101 9.48 -5.07 15.00
N HIS A 102 9.94 -4.42 16.06
CA HIS A 102 10.28 -3.01 16.05
C HIS A 102 11.53 -2.73 16.88
N ALA A 103 12.21 -1.63 16.56
CA ALA A 103 13.29 -1.07 17.36
C ALA A 103 12.96 0.41 17.68
N PRO A 104 12.97 0.82 18.96
CA PRO A 104 12.87 2.23 19.32
C PRO A 104 14.17 2.96 19.00
N GLU A 105 14.06 4.12 18.38
CA GLU A 105 15.18 5.03 18.13
C GLU A 105 14.87 6.37 18.79
N ASP A 106 15.67 6.77 19.79
CA ASP A 106 15.58 8.14 20.30
C ASP A 106 16.02 9.17 19.24
N GLY A 107 15.79 10.46 19.49
CA GLY A 107 16.16 11.51 18.54
C GLY A 107 17.64 11.51 18.13
N ALA A 108 18.56 11.07 19.00
CA ALA A 108 19.99 11.00 18.67
C ALA A 108 20.30 9.77 17.81
N ALA A 109 19.69 8.63 18.09
CA ALA A 109 19.79 7.42 17.28
C ALA A 109 19.22 7.65 15.88
N LEU A 110 18.04 8.29 15.78
CA LEU A 110 17.44 8.65 14.49
C LEU A 110 18.32 9.62 13.70
N ALA A 111 18.89 10.64 14.35
CA ALA A 111 19.79 11.59 13.66
C ALA A 111 21.07 10.93 13.13
N ARG A 112 21.59 9.91 13.84
CA ARG A 112 22.71 9.10 13.33
C ARG A 112 22.30 8.20 12.17
N ALA A 113 21.12 7.59 12.25
CA ALA A 113 20.60 6.70 11.22
C ALA A 113 20.20 7.45 9.93
N GLU A 114 19.70 8.67 10.05
CA GLU A 114 19.22 9.50 8.93
C GLU A 114 19.84 10.91 8.96
N PRO A 115 21.15 11.06 8.67
CA PRO A 115 21.87 12.34 8.79
C PRO A 115 21.31 13.48 7.93
N ALA A 116 20.55 13.15 6.90
CA ALA A 116 19.90 14.12 6.02
C ALA A 116 18.67 14.80 6.67
N LEU A 117 18.18 14.30 7.81
CA LEU A 117 17.17 14.98 8.61
C LEU A 117 17.80 16.15 9.37
N ARG A 118 17.51 17.38 8.91
CA ARG A 118 18.06 18.61 9.50
C ARG A 118 17.31 19.11 10.73
N LEU A 119 16.20 18.47 11.08
CA LEU A 119 15.37 18.83 12.22
C LEU A 119 15.67 17.88 13.39
N ARG A 120 15.74 18.43 14.61
CA ARG A 120 15.75 17.61 15.81
C ARG A 120 14.35 17.03 16.01
N LEU A 121 14.25 15.70 15.94
CA LEU A 121 13.01 14.93 16.12
C LEU A 121 13.01 14.27 17.51
N ALA A 122 11.84 13.85 17.98
CA ALA A 122 11.71 13.15 19.26
C ALA A 122 12.27 11.73 19.20
N GLY A 123 12.07 11.05 18.07
CA GLY A 123 12.52 9.69 17.84
C GLY A 123 11.77 9.03 16.68
N ALA A 124 12.00 7.73 16.51
CA ALA A 124 11.31 6.89 15.55
C ALA A 124 11.00 5.49 16.10
N VAL A 125 9.92 4.90 15.59
CA VAL A 125 9.69 3.45 15.64
C VAL A 125 10.21 2.88 14.33
N HIS A 126 11.27 2.08 14.39
CA HIS A 126 11.80 1.37 13.23
C HIS A 126 11.14 -0.01 13.14
N TRP A 127 10.27 -0.19 12.14
CA TRP A 127 9.63 -1.48 11.85
C TRP A 127 10.56 -2.33 11.01
N LEU A 128 10.86 -3.55 11.48
CA LEU A 128 11.96 -4.37 10.95
C LEU A 128 11.51 -5.40 9.90
N ASP A 129 10.21 -5.66 9.81
CA ASP A 129 9.65 -6.71 8.94
C ASP A 129 9.36 -6.26 7.49
N PRO A 130 8.87 -5.04 7.22
CA PRO A 130 8.51 -4.64 5.88
C PRO A 130 9.72 -4.54 4.94
N TRP A 131 9.54 -4.95 3.68
CA TRP A 131 10.51 -4.72 2.63
C TRP A 131 10.14 -3.48 1.82
N ALA A 132 11.14 -2.69 1.45
CA ALA A 132 10.98 -1.55 0.57
C ALA A 132 11.44 -1.91 -0.85
N ILE A 133 10.63 -1.57 -1.85
CA ILE A 133 10.95 -1.77 -3.26
C ILE A 133 11.33 -0.42 -3.87
N ARG A 134 12.57 -0.30 -4.33
CA ARG A 134 13.17 0.95 -4.85
C ARG A 134 12.70 1.31 -6.26
N ASP A 135 12.08 0.36 -6.96
CA ASP A 135 11.41 0.56 -8.25
C ASP A 135 10.27 -0.46 -8.43
N PRO A 136 9.04 -0.13 -7.98
CA PRO A 136 7.89 -1.02 -8.12
C PRO A 136 7.52 -1.33 -9.57
N GLY A 137 7.76 -0.39 -10.49
CA GLY A 137 7.48 -0.59 -11.92
C GLY A 137 8.40 -1.65 -12.51
N ALA A 138 9.70 -1.55 -12.23
CA ALA A 138 10.67 -2.56 -12.65
C ALA A 138 10.38 -3.94 -12.04
N LEU A 139 9.94 -4.01 -10.77
CA LEU A 139 9.58 -5.29 -10.14
C LEU A 139 8.41 -5.96 -10.89
N VAL A 140 7.35 -5.22 -11.20
CA VAL A 140 6.20 -5.73 -11.95
C VAL A 140 6.61 -6.18 -13.36
N GLN A 141 7.47 -5.42 -14.03
CA GLN A 141 7.99 -5.80 -15.35
C GLN A 141 8.79 -7.10 -15.31
N ARG A 142 9.61 -7.31 -14.27
CA ARG A 142 10.37 -8.56 -14.09
C ARG A 142 9.46 -9.75 -13.79
N TYR A 143 8.40 -9.54 -13.00
CA TYR A 143 7.39 -10.58 -12.77
C TYR A 143 6.62 -10.94 -14.05
N ALA A 144 6.27 -9.94 -14.85
CA ALA A 144 5.64 -10.14 -16.16
C ALA A 144 6.56 -10.93 -17.11
N ALA A 145 7.85 -10.59 -17.16
CA ALA A 145 8.85 -11.32 -17.94
C ALA A 145 9.00 -12.77 -17.45
N LEU A 146 9.05 -12.98 -16.13
CA LEU A 146 9.12 -14.32 -15.53
C LEU A 146 7.89 -15.18 -15.88
N PHE A 147 6.69 -14.58 -15.87
CA PHE A 147 5.46 -15.26 -16.28
C PHE A 147 5.53 -15.74 -17.73
N VAL A 148 5.99 -14.88 -18.64
CA VAL A 148 6.17 -15.24 -20.06
C VAL A 148 7.25 -16.30 -20.24
N ALA A 149 8.39 -16.17 -19.55
CA ALA A 149 9.48 -17.14 -19.60
C ALA A 149 9.05 -18.54 -19.12
N ARG A 150 8.00 -18.63 -18.30
CA ARG A 150 7.38 -19.88 -17.84
C ARG A 150 6.21 -20.35 -18.71
N GLY A 151 6.05 -19.79 -19.92
CA GLY A 151 5.03 -20.19 -20.89
C GLY A 151 3.70 -19.43 -20.77
N GLY A 152 3.62 -18.43 -19.89
CA GLY A 152 2.50 -17.51 -19.82
C GLY A 152 2.41 -16.61 -21.05
N ARG A 153 1.22 -16.06 -21.30
CA ARG A 153 0.98 -15.09 -22.38
C ARG A 153 0.38 -13.82 -21.82
N ILE A 154 0.95 -12.67 -22.19
CA ILE A 154 0.40 -11.36 -21.86
C ILE A 154 -0.29 -10.83 -23.10
N LEU A 155 -1.60 -10.57 -22.97
CA LEU A 155 -2.43 -10.06 -24.04
C LEU A 155 -3.05 -8.74 -23.59
N LEU A 156 -3.07 -7.76 -24.49
CA LEU A 156 -3.73 -6.48 -24.24
C LEU A 156 -5.18 -6.55 -24.70
N GLY A 157 -6.10 -6.05 -23.89
CA GLY A 157 -7.53 -6.18 -24.12
C GLY A 157 -8.36 -5.45 -23.08
N ASP A 158 -9.66 -5.40 -23.32
CA ASP A 158 -10.60 -4.81 -22.37
C ASP A 158 -11.21 -5.92 -21.50
N ALA A 159 -10.74 -6.00 -20.25
CA ALA A 159 -11.28 -6.92 -19.27
C ALA A 159 -12.79 -6.75 -19.05
N ALA A 160 -13.37 -5.57 -19.31
CA ALA A 160 -14.81 -5.30 -19.19
C ALA A 160 -15.68 -6.16 -20.11
N THR A 161 -15.08 -6.78 -21.14
CA THR A 161 -15.74 -7.71 -22.07
C THR A 161 -15.88 -9.14 -21.53
N LEU A 162 -15.38 -9.41 -20.33
CA LEU A 162 -15.51 -10.73 -19.69
C LEU A 162 -16.98 -11.16 -19.62
N GLN A 163 -17.25 -12.35 -20.16
CA GLN A 163 -18.58 -12.95 -20.18
C GLN A 163 -18.51 -14.48 -20.03
N PRO A 164 -19.58 -15.13 -19.57
CA PRO A 164 -19.70 -16.58 -19.63
C PRO A 164 -19.64 -17.09 -21.07
N ALA A 165 -18.97 -18.22 -21.29
CA ALA A 165 -18.93 -18.93 -22.57
C ALA A 165 -18.94 -20.44 -22.33
N GLY A 166 -20.08 -21.09 -22.59
CA GLY A 166 -20.29 -22.49 -22.24
C GLY A 166 -20.11 -22.72 -20.74
N ALA A 167 -19.22 -23.65 -20.37
CA ALA A 167 -18.85 -23.93 -18.98
C ALA A 167 -17.72 -23.02 -18.43
N GLY A 168 -17.22 -22.08 -19.24
CA GLY A 168 -16.08 -21.23 -18.88
C GLY A 168 -16.35 -19.74 -19.12
N TRP A 169 -15.29 -19.03 -19.45
CA TRP A 169 -15.23 -17.58 -19.59
C TRP A 169 -14.61 -17.19 -20.91
N SER A 170 -14.99 -16.02 -21.39
CA SER A 170 -14.48 -15.43 -22.63
C SER A 170 -14.18 -13.96 -22.43
N VAL A 171 -13.07 -13.48 -22.97
CA VAL A 171 -12.66 -12.07 -22.94
C VAL A 171 -12.12 -11.64 -24.32
N LEU A 172 -12.35 -10.39 -24.69
CA LEU A 172 -11.80 -9.80 -25.90
C LEU A 172 -10.43 -9.20 -25.63
N CYS A 173 -9.46 -9.57 -26.46
CA CYS A 173 -8.14 -8.95 -26.53
C CYS A 173 -7.84 -8.52 -27.98
N GLU A 174 -6.72 -7.83 -28.18
CA GLU A 174 -6.26 -7.38 -29.50
C GLU A 174 -6.02 -8.55 -30.47
N ALA A 175 -5.66 -9.73 -29.95
CA ALA A 175 -5.51 -10.96 -30.74
C ALA A 175 -6.84 -11.69 -30.99
N GLY A 176 -7.98 -11.09 -30.63
CA GLY A 176 -9.31 -11.68 -30.74
C GLY A 176 -9.84 -12.21 -29.41
N ARG A 177 -10.77 -13.16 -29.49
CA ARG A 177 -11.45 -13.72 -28.33
C ARG A 177 -10.61 -14.83 -27.71
N ILE A 178 -10.48 -14.81 -26.38
CA ILE A 178 -9.78 -15.84 -25.60
C ILE A 178 -10.77 -16.48 -24.64
N ASP A 179 -10.82 -17.80 -24.67
CA ASP A 179 -11.67 -18.60 -23.79
C ASP A 179 -10.81 -19.35 -22.75
N ALA A 180 -11.34 -19.46 -21.54
CA ALA A 180 -10.68 -20.16 -20.43
C ALA A 180 -11.71 -20.80 -19.50
N GLY A 181 -11.36 -21.92 -18.85
CA GLY A 181 -12.24 -22.55 -17.86
C GLY A 181 -12.42 -21.72 -16.59
N GLN A 182 -11.47 -20.85 -16.26
CA GLN A 182 -11.49 -20.00 -15.07
C GLN A 182 -11.03 -18.58 -15.40
N ALA A 183 -11.52 -17.60 -14.65
CA ALA A 183 -11.12 -16.21 -14.72
C ALA A 183 -10.83 -15.66 -13.33
N VAL A 184 -9.75 -14.89 -13.19
CA VAL A 184 -9.38 -14.17 -11.97
C VAL A 184 -9.45 -12.68 -12.24
N LEU A 185 -10.23 -11.96 -11.44
CA LEU A 185 -10.37 -10.50 -11.54
C LEU A 185 -9.33 -9.82 -10.65
N ALA A 186 -8.30 -9.23 -11.28
CA ALA A 186 -7.23 -8.47 -10.62
C ALA A 186 -7.10 -7.04 -11.19
N THR A 187 -8.23 -6.40 -11.53
CA THR A 187 -8.27 -5.11 -12.23
C THR A 187 -8.22 -3.89 -11.31
N GLY A 188 -7.70 -4.06 -10.09
CA GLY A 188 -7.51 -2.99 -9.10
C GLY A 188 -8.75 -2.08 -8.95
N PRO A 189 -8.62 -0.76 -9.17
CA PRO A 189 -9.73 0.19 -8.98
C PRO A 189 -10.94 -0.06 -9.89
N TRP A 190 -10.76 -0.72 -11.04
CA TRP A 190 -11.85 -0.98 -12.00
C TRP A 190 -12.65 -2.26 -11.69
N THR A 191 -12.26 -3.00 -10.65
CA THR A 191 -12.89 -4.29 -10.27
C THR A 191 -14.40 -4.15 -10.06
N ASP A 192 -14.84 -3.05 -9.46
CA ASP A 192 -16.23 -2.79 -9.10
C ASP A 192 -17.19 -2.87 -10.30
N GLY A 193 -16.79 -2.38 -11.47
CA GLY A 193 -17.59 -2.48 -12.69
C GLY A 193 -17.80 -3.92 -13.19
N LEU A 194 -16.82 -4.79 -12.97
CA LEU A 194 -16.83 -6.18 -13.42
C LEU A 194 -17.63 -7.08 -12.47
N ILE A 195 -17.32 -7.02 -11.18
CA ILE A 195 -17.97 -7.87 -10.18
C ILE A 195 -19.47 -7.61 -10.10
N ARG A 196 -19.92 -6.40 -10.46
CA ARG A 196 -21.35 -6.07 -10.51
C ARG A 196 -22.11 -6.83 -11.58
N LYS A 197 -21.49 -7.09 -12.73
CA LYS A 197 -22.07 -7.92 -13.80
C LYS A 197 -22.27 -9.36 -13.33
N LEU A 198 -21.45 -9.81 -12.37
CA LEU A 198 -21.52 -11.13 -11.74
C LEU A 198 -22.44 -11.18 -10.51
N GLY A 199 -23.19 -10.11 -10.22
CA GLY A 199 -24.13 -10.06 -9.10
C GLY A 199 -23.52 -9.65 -7.74
N TYR A 200 -22.19 -9.47 -7.64
CA TYR A 200 -21.57 -9.01 -6.41
C TYR A 200 -21.77 -7.50 -6.22
N ARG A 201 -21.91 -7.07 -4.96
CA ARG A 201 -22.15 -5.67 -4.58
C ARG A 201 -21.32 -5.32 -3.34
N TYR A 202 -20.03 -5.08 -3.53
CA TYR A 202 -19.13 -4.63 -2.46
C TYR A 202 -19.05 -3.10 -2.40
N PRO A 203 -18.83 -2.50 -1.21
CA PRO A 203 -18.74 -1.05 -1.04
C PRO A 203 -17.33 -0.54 -1.44
N LEU A 204 -16.93 -0.78 -2.67
CA LEU A 204 -15.66 -0.30 -3.21
C LEU A 204 -15.81 1.16 -3.64
N PHE A 205 -14.78 1.97 -3.38
CA PHE A 205 -14.69 3.35 -3.86
C PHE A 205 -13.24 3.67 -4.19
N LEU A 206 -13.06 4.59 -5.13
CA LEU A 206 -11.74 5.01 -5.57
C LEU A 206 -11.16 6.02 -4.59
N LYS A 207 -9.86 5.85 -4.31
CA LYS A 207 -9.07 6.82 -3.55
C LYS A 207 -7.86 7.16 -4.38
N ARG A 208 -7.66 8.45 -4.65
CA ARG A 208 -6.49 8.93 -5.36
C ARG A 208 -5.35 9.12 -4.37
N GLY A 209 -4.15 8.77 -4.80
CA GLY A 209 -2.92 9.02 -4.05
C GLY A 209 -1.96 9.79 -4.94
N TYR A 210 -1.19 10.69 -4.35
CA TYR A 210 -0.21 11.49 -5.06
C TYR A 210 1.21 11.15 -4.63
N HIS A 211 2.12 11.20 -5.58
CA HIS A 211 3.54 11.14 -5.30
C HIS A 211 4.32 11.98 -6.29
N GLN A 212 5.49 12.44 -5.86
CA GLN A 212 6.43 13.16 -6.70
C GLN A 212 7.85 12.65 -6.42
N HIS A 213 8.65 12.55 -7.47
CA HIS A 213 10.09 12.30 -7.35
C HIS A 213 10.86 13.62 -7.34
N TYR A 214 11.84 13.70 -6.45
CA TYR A 214 12.79 14.80 -6.35
C TYR A 214 14.19 14.26 -6.64
N PRO A 215 15.01 15.00 -7.40
CA PRO A 215 16.40 14.65 -7.68
C PRO A 215 17.27 14.92 -6.43
N SER A 216 17.07 14.14 -5.39
CA SER A 216 17.84 14.18 -4.15
C SER A 216 17.96 12.76 -3.58
N ALA A 217 19.15 12.41 -3.10
CA ALA A 217 19.33 11.26 -2.22
C ALA A 217 19.44 11.82 -0.80
N ALA A 218 18.43 11.58 0.04
CA ALA A 218 18.30 12.30 1.31
C ALA A 218 17.64 11.51 2.45
N VAL A 219 17.46 10.19 2.31
CA VAL A 219 17.11 9.27 3.41
C VAL A 219 17.65 7.88 3.05
N ASP A 220 18.08 7.09 4.02
CA ASP A 220 18.54 5.71 3.79
C ASP A 220 17.36 4.73 3.71
N LEU A 221 16.41 4.84 4.64
CA LEU A 221 15.18 4.04 4.64
C LEU A 221 13.94 4.88 4.34
N PRO A 222 12.83 4.24 3.94
CA PRO A 222 11.56 4.94 3.90
C PRO A 222 11.15 5.46 5.30
N LEU A 223 10.76 6.72 5.35
CA LEU A 223 10.38 7.46 6.55
C LEU A 223 8.93 7.96 6.43
N LEU A 224 8.07 7.61 7.39
CA LEU A 224 6.77 8.26 7.59
C LEU A 224 6.89 9.36 8.63
N ASP A 225 6.49 10.59 8.27
CA ASP A 225 6.16 11.60 9.27
C ASP A 225 4.80 11.24 9.89
N ALA A 226 4.81 10.60 11.07
CA ALA A 226 3.60 10.06 11.66
C ALA A 226 2.61 11.15 12.13
N GLU A 227 3.06 12.40 12.25
CA GLU A 227 2.22 13.54 12.67
C GLU A 227 1.76 14.41 11.49
N ARG A 228 2.37 14.26 10.31
CA ARG A 228 2.01 15.01 9.09
C ARG A 228 1.48 14.13 7.95
N GLY A 229 1.63 12.82 8.04
CA GLY A 229 1.03 11.84 7.13
C GLY A 229 1.57 11.84 5.70
N TYR A 230 2.88 12.03 5.54
CA TYR A 230 3.58 11.83 4.26
C TYR A 230 4.75 10.87 4.43
N VAL A 231 5.09 10.14 3.37
CA VAL A 231 6.23 9.21 3.33
C VAL A 231 7.31 9.79 2.43
N LEU A 232 8.55 9.75 2.90
CA LEU A 232 9.77 9.99 2.13
C LEU A 232 10.41 8.63 1.89
N ALA A 233 10.50 8.19 0.63
CA ALA A 233 11.02 6.87 0.30
C ALA A 233 12.16 6.98 -0.72
N PRO A 234 13.35 6.40 -0.46
CA PRO A 234 14.43 6.38 -1.42
C PRO A 234 14.10 5.42 -2.57
N MET A 235 14.11 5.94 -3.79
CA MET A 235 13.81 5.18 -5.01
C MET A 235 15.00 5.28 -5.98
N ARG A 236 15.05 4.43 -7.01
CA ARG A 236 16.06 4.52 -8.08
C ARG A 236 16.09 5.90 -8.77
N ARG A 237 14.93 6.56 -8.82
CA ARG A 237 14.74 7.89 -9.43
C ARG A 237 14.92 9.06 -8.45
N GLY A 238 15.55 8.82 -7.29
CA GLY A 238 15.70 9.80 -6.22
C GLY A 238 14.63 9.67 -5.13
N LEU A 239 14.46 10.70 -4.32
CA LEU A 239 13.51 10.71 -3.21
C LEU A 239 12.07 10.80 -3.71
N ARG A 240 11.23 9.82 -3.37
CA ARG A 240 9.79 9.87 -3.62
C ARG A 240 9.07 10.36 -2.38
N LEU A 241 8.36 11.47 -2.51
CA LEU A 241 7.40 11.92 -1.50
C LEU A 241 6.02 11.40 -1.89
N THR A 242 5.34 10.70 -0.99
CA THR A 242 3.93 10.33 -1.15
C THR A 242 3.08 11.03 -0.11
N THR A 243 1.97 11.63 -0.52
CA THR A 243 0.98 12.20 0.41
C THR A 243 -0.16 11.21 0.65
N GLY A 244 -1.12 11.62 1.47
CA GLY A 244 -2.27 10.81 1.80
C GLY A 244 -3.30 10.70 0.68
N ALA A 245 -4.55 10.55 1.11
CA ALA A 245 -5.71 10.30 0.26
C ALA A 245 -6.24 11.56 -0.40
N GLU A 246 -6.79 11.43 -1.60
CA GLU A 246 -7.82 12.35 -2.08
C GLU A 246 -9.10 11.60 -2.46
N PHE A 247 -10.22 12.15 -1.97
CA PHE A 247 -11.60 11.79 -2.31
C PHE A 247 -12.17 12.80 -3.31
N ALA A 248 -11.82 12.62 -4.58
CA ALA A 248 -12.29 13.40 -5.70
C ALA A 248 -13.12 12.51 -6.66
N PRO A 249 -14.05 13.09 -7.45
CA PRO A 249 -14.70 12.38 -8.56
C PRO A 249 -13.71 11.76 -9.56
#